data_AF-A0A4Q3Z109-F1
#
_entry.id   AF-A0A4Q3Z109-F1
#
_cell.length_a   1.000
_cell.length_b   1.000
_cell.length_c   1.000
_cell.angle_alpha   90.00
_cell.angle_beta   90.00
_cell.angle_gamma   90.00
#
_symmetry.space_group_name_H-M   'P 1'
#
loop_
_entity.id
_entity.type
_entity.pdbx_description
1 polymer ?
#
loop_
_entity_poly.entity_id
_entity_poly.type
_entity_poly.pdbx_seq_one_letter_code
_entity_poly.pdbx_strand_id
1 'polypeptide(L)'
;MLLSFVVVSATIWTWLIVGTLRAEASFTEEWTDLFTRCRVAVELRTYPDTTGLLAAAPGEDIDANSGYSRGWAHPGGRFVLTDTERKDGGPVYRGCSVKMLNNVPIAPRRQLQLAAAFRQVELDLAAAGTHWQIAAPVAPPSVFEMFVARDANSAGCEVVAMMSMQRDGFSANAYVAERGDQCRGEALGPPGQNPI
;
A
#
# COMPACT_ATOMS: atom_id res chain seq x y z
N MET A 1 50.63 12.52 -9.38
CA MET A 1 49.89 11.25 -9.46
C MET A 1 49.06 10.94 -8.21
N LEU A 2 49.59 11.09 -6.99
CA LEU A 2 48.83 10.83 -5.74
C LEU A 2 47.57 11.71 -5.56
N LEU A 3 47.66 13.01 -5.85
CA LEU A 3 46.52 13.95 -5.74
C LEU A 3 45.36 13.61 -6.69
N SER A 4 45.65 13.08 -7.88
CA SER A 4 44.65 12.70 -8.87
C SER A 4 43.86 11.46 -8.45
N PHE A 5 44.51 10.51 -7.75
CA PHE A 5 43.86 9.30 -7.23
C PHE A 5 42.90 9.59 -6.07
N VAL A 6 43.22 10.56 -5.21
CA VAL A 6 42.38 10.94 -4.06
C VAL A 6 41.09 11.65 -4.51
N VAL A 7 41.17 12.50 -5.55
CA VAL A 7 39.99 13.20 -6.07
C VAL A 7 39.05 12.25 -6.82
N VAL A 8 39.59 11.32 -7.60
CA VAL A 8 38.78 10.32 -8.33
C VAL A 8 38.11 9.32 -7.39
N SER A 9 38.78 8.91 -6.31
CA SER A 9 38.15 8.04 -5.31
C SER A 9 37.04 8.78 -4.54
N ALA A 10 37.30 10.02 -4.10
CA ALA A 10 36.31 10.82 -3.38
C ALA A 10 35.03 11.08 -4.20
N THR A 11 35.16 11.33 -5.51
CA THR A 11 33.99 11.50 -6.38
C THR A 11 33.20 10.20 -6.54
N ILE A 12 33.87 9.06 -6.79
CA ILE A 12 33.21 7.75 -6.88
C ILE A 12 32.45 7.42 -5.59
N TRP A 13 33.06 7.64 -4.42
CA TRP A 13 32.39 7.42 -3.12
C TRP A 13 31.18 8.33 -2.92
N THR A 14 31.27 9.60 -3.31
CA THR A 14 30.16 10.55 -3.21
C THR A 14 28.98 10.14 -4.10
N TRP A 15 29.26 9.70 -5.34
CA TRP A 15 28.23 9.22 -6.26
C TRP A 15 27.54 7.95 -5.77
N LEU A 16 28.29 7.01 -5.19
CA LEU A 16 27.73 5.78 -4.61
C LEU A 16 26.79 6.10 -3.43
N ILE A 17 27.20 6.99 -2.51
CA ILE A 17 26.41 7.37 -1.34
C ILE A 17 25.10 8.07 -1.77
N VAL A 18 25.19 9.04 -2.69
CA VAL A 18 24.00 9.75 -3.20
C VAL A 18 23.07 8.79 -3.95
N GLY A 19 23.62 7.84 -4.70
CA GLY A 19 22.85 6.80 -5.38
C GLY A 19 22.08 5.91 -4.39
N THR A 20 22.71 5.46 -3.31
CA THR A 20 22.05 4.63 -2.29
C THR A 20 20.94 5.38 -1.55
N LEU A 21 21.15 6.64 -1.18
CA LEU A 21 20.14 7.45 -0.49
C LEU A 21 18.92 7.71 -1.37
N ARG A 22 19.13 7.98 -2.67
CA ARG A 22 18.03 8.13 -3.64
C ARG A 22 17.24 6.84 -3.85
N ALA A 23 17.91 5.69 -3.89
CA ALA A 23 17.27 4.39 -4.04
C ALA A 23 16.46 3.96 -2.79
N GLU A 24 16.90 4.40 -1.60
CA GLU A 24 16.17 4.20 -0.34
C GLU A 24 14.97 5.15 -0.22
N ALA A 25 15.13 6.45 -0.50
CA ALA A 25 14.03 7.41 -0.47
C ALA A 25 12.91 7.04 -1.47
N SER A 26 13.28 6.60 -2.66
CA SER A 26 12.30 6.18 -3.67
C SER A 26 11.50 4.95 -3.26
N PHE A 27 12.00 4.11 -2.34
CA PHE A 27 11.31 2.91 -1.90
C PHE A 27 10.08 3.23 -1.06
N THR A 28 10.25 4.04 -0.02
CA THR A 28 9.14 4.45 0.84
C THR A 28 8.22 5.44 0.15
N GLU A 29 8.74 6.31 -0.71
CA GLU A 29 7.94 7.27 -1.48
C GLU A 29 6.98 6.57 -2.44
N GLU A 30 7.48 5.61 -3.23
CA GLU A 30 6.67 4.81 -4.14
C GLU A 30 5.56 4.05 -3.41
N TRP A 31 5.90 3.40 -2.29
CA TRP A 31 4.91 2.71 -1.46
C TRP A 31 3.86 3.68 -0.87
N THR A 32 4.29 4.84 -0.37
CA THR A 32 3.40 5.82 0.27
C THR A 32 2.43 6.44 -0.74
N ASP A 33 2.89 6.72 -1.97
CA ASP A 33 2.03 7.19 -3.06
C ASP A 33 0.93 6.17 -3.38
N LEU A 34 1.31 4.90 -3.63
CA LEU A 34 0.33 3.86 -3.90
C LEU A 34 -0.61 3.63 -2.71
N PHE A 35 -0.09 3.61 -1.49
CA PHE A 35 -0.91 3.42 -0.28
C PHE A 35 -1.89 4.57 -0.09
N THR A 36 -1.49 5.81 -0.37
CA THR A 36 -2.36 6.97 -0.30
C THR A 36 -3.48 6.90 -1.33
N ARG A 37 -3.17 6.58 -2.59
CA ARG A 37 -4.18 6.38 -3.65
C ARG A 37 -5.17 5.29 -3.28
N CYS A 38 -4.64 4.19 -2.75
CA CYS A 38 -5.41 3.04 -2.27
C CYS A 38 -6.36 3.41 -1.14
N ARG A 39 -5.86 4.11 -0.12
CA ARG A 39 -6.64 4.58 1.02
C ARG A 39 -7.76 5.52 0.60
N VAL A 40 -7.42 6.57 -0.13
CA VAL A 40 -8.38 7.59 -0.60
C VAL A 40 -9.47 6.96 -1.46
N ALA A 41 -9.13 6.00 -2.32
CA ALA A 41 -10.10 5.28 -3.14
C ALA A 41 -11.18 4.58 -2.30
N VAL A 42 -10.79 3.90 -1.22
CA VAL A 42 -11.73 3.19 -0.33
C VAL A 42 -12.53 4.18 0.52
N GLU A 43 -11.88 5.22 1.06
CA GLU A 43 -12.54 6.28 1.82
C GLU A 43 -13.60 7.04 1.03
N LEU A 44 -13.32 7.35 -0.24
CA LEU A 44 -14.24 8.09 -1.11
C LEU A 44 -15.19 7.18 -1.88
N ARG A 45 -15.02 5.86 -1.78
CA ARG A 45 -15.70 4.87 -2.63
C ARG A 45 -15.55 5.15 -4.13
N THR A 46 -14.38 5.61 -4.55
CA THR A 46 -14.02 5.84 -5.97
C THR A 46 -12.92 4.89 -6.41
N TYR A 47 -12.71 4.71 -7.72
CA TYR A 47 -11.53 3.98 -8.20
C TYR A 47 -10.22 4.63 -7.73
N PRO A 48 -9.14 3.84 -7.57
CA PRO A 48 -7.81 4.39 -7.34
C PRO A 48 -7.41 5.34 -8.47
N ASP A 49 -6.72 6.44 -8.12
CA ASP A 49 -6.09 7.28 -9.13
C ASP A 49 -4.96 6.49 -9.81
N THR A 50 -5.16 6.17 -11.08
CA THR A 50 -4.22 5.38 -11.89
C THR A 50 -3.33 6.26 -12.76
N THR A 51 -3.37 7.58 -12.59
CA THR A 51 -2.54 8.51 -13.36
C THR A 51 -1.06 8.19 -13.16
N GLY A 52 -0.37 7.91 -14.27
CA GLY A 52 1.05 7.54 -14.28
C GLY A 52 1.33 6.07 -13.92
N LEU A 53 0.32 5.26 -13.65
CA LEU A 53 0.46 3.83 -13.37
C LEU A 53 0.21 2.98 -14.62
N LEU A 54 0.86 1.82 -14.69
CA LEU A 54 0.61 0.79 -15.69
C LEU A 54 -0.21 -0.33 -15.07
N ALA A 55 -1.08 -0.95 -15.86
CA ALA A 55 -1.77 -2.16 -15.44
C ALA A 55 -0.74 -3.23 -15.09
N ALA A 56 -0.79 -3.72 -13.86
CA ALA A 56 0.00 -4.87 -13.44
C ALA A 56 -0.71 -6.13 -13.93
N ALA A 57 0.06 -7.10 -14.44
CA ALA A 57 -0.51 -8.41 -14.74
C ALA A 57 -1.20 -8.94 -13.48
N PRO A 58 -2.38 -9.57 -13.59
CA PRO A 58 -3.02 -10.24 -12.47
C PRO A 58 -2.00 -11.23 -11.89
N GLY A 59 -1.49 -10.94 -10.69
CA GLY A 59 -0.58 -11.85 -10.01
C GLY A 59 -1.30 -13.14 -9.66
N GLU A 60 -0.54 -14.23 -9.53
CA GLU A 60 -1.04 -15.56 -9.13
C GLU A 60 -1.69 -15.56 -7.72
N ASP A 61 -1.47 -14.50 -6.93
CA ASP A 61 -2.08 -14.21 -5.63
C ASP A 61 -3.22 -13.17 -5.73
N ILE A 62 -4.10 -13.30 -6.73
CA ILE A 62 -5.44 -12.72 -6.58
C ILE A 62 -6.18 -13.66 -5.65
N ASP A 63 -6.37 -13.20 -4.42
CA ASP A 63 -7.12 -13.83 -3.35
C ASP A 63 -8.31 -14.62 -3.96
N ALA A 64 -8.27 -15.95 -3.93
CA ALA A 64 -9.18 -16.80 -4.72
C ALA A 64 -10.66 -16.60 -4.38
N ASN A 65 -10.94 -15.92 -3.26
CA ASN A 65 -12.26 -15.54 -2.77
C ASN A 65 -12.69 -14.13 -3.21
N SER A 66 -11.82 -13.38 -3.91
CA SER A 66 -12.20 -12.11 -4.52
C SER A 66 -13.07 -12.37 -5.74
N GLY A 67 -14.26 -11.74 -5.77
CA GLY A 67 -15.13 -11.80 -6.93
C GLY A 67 -14.57 -10.98 -8.11
N TYR A 68 -13.63 -10.07 -7.82
CA TYR A 68 -13.00 -9.19 -8.77
C TYR A 68 -11.73 -8.54 -8.19
N SER A 69 -10.70 -8.35 -9.03
CA SER A 69 -9.42 -7.72 -8.66
C SER A 69 -8.77 -7.02 -9.86
N ARG A 70 -8.18 -5.83 -9.66
CA ARG A 70 -7.37 -5.10 -10.65
C ARG A 70 -6.10 -4.57 -10.01
N GLY A 71 -4.98 -4.66 -10.72
CA GLY A 71 -3.65 -4.25 -10.25
C GLY A 71 -3.02 -3.13 -11.08
N TRP A 72 -2.31 -2.21 -10.42
CA TRP A 72 -1.54 -1.15 -11.05
C TRP A 72 -0.20 -0.92 -10.35
N ALA A 73 0.83 -0.55 -11.10
CA ALA A 73 2.17 -0.29 -10.58
C ALA A 73 2.81 0.89 -11.32
N HIS A 74 3.78 1.56 -10.67
CA HIS A 74 4.63 2.54 -11.35
C HIS A 74 5.45 1.86 -12.46
N PRO A 75 5.77 2.55 -13.57
CA PRO A 75 6.73 2.06 -14.55
C PRO A 75 8.09 1.74 -13.89
N GLY A 76 8.49 0.46 -13.91
CA GLY A 76 9.70 0.00 -13.22
C GLY A 76 9.60 -0.04 -11.69
N GLY A 77 8.39 0.12 -11.14
CA GLY A 77 8.09 0.06 -9.72
C GLY A 77 8.30 -1.32 -9.11
N ARG A 78 8.38 -1.34 -7.77
CA ARG A 78 8.52 -2.50 -6.90
C ARG A 78 7.22 -2.88 -6.23
N PHE A 79 6.24 -1.99 -6.20
CA PHE A 79 4.96 -2.21 -5.55
C PHE A 79 3.82 -2.28 -6.55
N VAL A 80 2.77 -3.00 -6.15
CA VAL A 80 1.50 -3.08 -6.89
C VAL A 80 0.37 -2.67 -5.95
N LEU A 81 -0.43 -1.71 -6.42
CA LEU A 81 -1.74 -1.37 -5.86
C LEU A 81 -2.76 -2.33 -6.46
N THR A 82 -3.53 -3.03 -5.62
CA THR A 82 -4.57 -3.95 -6.05
C THR A 82 -5.91 -3.56 -5.42
N ASP A 83 -6.89 -3.16 -6.24
CA ASP A 83 -8.28 -2.92 -5.82
C ASP A 83 -9.06 -4.23 -5.92
N THR A 84 -9.79 -4.60 -4.87
CA THR A 84 -10.47 -5.88 -4.74
C THR A 84 -11.91 -5.70 -4.27
N GLU A 85 -12.78 -6.58 -4.76
CA GLU A 85 -14.11 -6.79 -4.21
C GLU A 85 -14.24 -8.23 -3.76
N ARG A 86 -14.55 -8.44 -2.49
CA ARG A 86 -14.79 -9.78 -1.94
C ARG A 86 -16.28 -10.09 -1.89
N LYS A 87 -16.66 -11.27 -2.39
CA LYS A 87 -18.05 -11.78 -2.38
C LYS A 87 -18.12 -13.06 -1.54
N ASP A 88 -18.02 -12.93 -0.22
CA ASP A 88 -18.07 -14.09 0.70
C ASP A 88 -19.52 -14.42 1.12
N GLY A 89 -20.38 -14.77 0.16
CA GLY A 89 -21.76 -15.22 0.43
C GLY A 89 -22.67 -14.22 1.17
N GLY A 90 -22.21 -12.96 1.30
CA GLY A 90 -22.83 -11.86 2.04
C GLY A 90 -22.57 -10.50 1.38
N PRO A 91 -22.55 -9.37 2.12
CA PRO A 91 -22.28 -8.04 1.57
C PRO A 91 -20.93 -8.00 0.82
N VAL A 92 -20.85 -7.24 -0.27
CA VAL A 92 -19.60 -7.07 -1.04
C VAL A 92 -18.68 -6.14 -0.25
N TYR A 93 -17.51 -6.61 0.14
CA TYR A 93 -16.53 -5.75 0.81
C TYR A 93 -15.55 -5.21 -0.22
N ARG A 94 -15.41 -3.88 -0.27
CA ARG A 94 -14.35 -3.26 -1.06
C ARG A 94 -13.08 -3.19 -0.23
N GLY A 95 -11.99 -3.63 -0.85
CA GLY A 95 -10.66 -3.54 -0.30
C GLY A 95 -9.69 -3.00 -1.33
N CYS A 96 -8.59 -2.47 -0.85
CA CYS A 96 -7.44 -2.17 -1.68
C CYS A 96 -6.18 -2.58 -0.91
N SER A 97 -5.17 -3.02 -1.62
CA SER A 97 -3.90 -3.45 -1.02
C SER A 97 -2.70 -2.92 -1.78
N VAL A 98 -1.60 -2.72 -1.05
CA VAL A 98 -0.29 -2.41 -1.62
C VAL A 98 0.68 -3.48 -1.14
N LYS A 99 1.24 -4.22 -2.10
CA LYS A 99 2.19 -5.31 -1.86
C LYS A 99 3.37 -5.23 -2.81
N MET A 100 4.40 -6.02 -2.56
CA MET A 100 5.51 -6.18 -3.51
C MET A 100 5.02 -6.78 -4.82
N LEU A 101 5.45 -6.19 -5.92
CA LEU A 101 5.28 -6.74 -7.25
C LEU A 101 6.00 -8.09 -7.34
N ASN A 102 5.33 -9.10 -7.91
CA ASN A 102 5.84 -10.47 -8.06
C ASN A 102 6.24 -11.17 -6.75
N ASN A 103 5.68 -10.74 -5.61
CA ASN A 103 5.94 -11.33 -4.28
C ASN A 103 7.44 -11.45 -3.94
N VAL A 104 8.24 -10.50 -4.42
CA VAL A 104 9.69 -10.50 -4.17
C VAL A 104 9.95 -10.31 -2.67
N PRO A 105 10.78 -11.16 -2.04
CA PRO A 105 11.21 -11.00 -0.64
C PRO A 105 11.69 -9.59 -0.28
N ILE A 106 11.31 -9.12 0.90
CA ILE A 106 11.70 -7.80 1.41
C ILE A 106 12.72 -7.95 2.53
N ALA A 107 13.94 -7.45 2.36
CA ALA A 107 14.93 -7.45 3.44
C ALA A 107 14.37 -6.82 4.74
N PRO A 108 14.72 -7.33 5.94
CA PRO A 108 14.16 -6.83 7.21
C PRO A 108 14.27 -5.31 7.41
N ARG A 109 15.39 -4.70 6.99
CA ARG A 109 15.57 -3.24 7.04
C ARG A 109 14.51 -2.49 6.23
N ARG A 110 14.12 -3.01 5.07
CA ARG A 110 13.07 -2.42 4.23
C ARG A 110 11.69 -2.61 4.84
N GLN A 111 11.43 -3.72 5.53
CA GLN A 111 10.18 -3.90 6.26
C GLN A 111 10.02 -2.84 7.35
N LEU A 112 11.09 -2.58 8.13
CA LEU A 112 11.08 -1.50 9.14
C LEU A 112 10.86 -0.13 8.52
N GLN A 113 11.41 0.13 7.32
CA GLN A 113 11.16 1.38 6.59
C GLN A 113 9.69 1.53 6.19
N LEU A 114 9.05 0.45 5.73
CA LEU A 114 7.61 0.47 5.42
C LEU A 114 6.75 0.65 6.67
N ALA A 115 7.11 0.00 7.78
CA ALA A 115 6.41 0.18 9.06
C ALA A 115 6.50 1.63 9.54
N ALA A 116 7.70 2.21 9.49
CA ALA A 116 7.90 3.62 9.82
C ALA A 116 7.10 4.56 8.90
N ALA A 117 7.04 4.27 7.60
CA ALA A 117 6.25 5.04 6.65
C ALA A 117 4.74 4.92 6.94
N PHE A 118 4.23 3.72 7.23
CA PHE A 118 2.84 3.51 7.63
C PHE A 118 2.49 4.27 8.91
N ARG A 119 3.35 4.17 9.94
CA ARG A 119 3.20 4.91 11.19
C ARG A 119 3.22 6.41 10.97
N GLN A 120 4.04 6.91 10.06
CA GLN A 120 4.07 8.34 9.73
C GLN A 120 2.75 8.79 9.09
N VAL A 121 2.22 8.03 8.12
CA VAL A 121 0.92 8.33 7.50
C VAL A 121 -0.19 8.34 8.55
N GLU A 122 -0.20 7.35 9.46
CA GLU A 122 -1.14 7.31 10.57
C GLU A 122 -1.06 8.58 11.45
N LEU A 123 0.15 8.97 11.85
CA LEU A 123 0.37 10.15 12.69
C LEU A 123 -0.09 11.44 11.99
N ASP A 124 0.20 11.59 10.70
CA ASP A 124 -0.20 12.75 9.92
C ASP A 124 -1.73 12.86 9.82
N LEU A 125 -2.41 11.74 9.57
CA LEU A 125 -3.87 11.68 9.49
C LEU A 125 -4.55 11.89 10.85
N ALA A 126 -3.95 11.35 11.92
CA ALA A 126 -4.42 11.59 13.30
C ALA A 126 -4.24 13.06 13.70
N ALA A 127 -3.11 13.67 13.35
CA ALA A 127 -2.85 15.10 13.57
C ALA A 127 -3.82 16.00 12.79
N ALA A 128 -4.21 15.58 11.58
CA ALA A 128 -5.26 16.23 10.79
C ALA A 128 -6.68 16.00 11.35
N GLY A 129 -6.84 15.13 12.35
CA GLY A 129 -8.13 14.82 12.96
C GLY A 129 -9.08 14.02 12.06
N THR A 130 -8.56 13.34 11.04
CA THR A 130 -9.37 12.54 10.10
C THR A 130 -9.36 11.05 10.43
N HIS A 131 -8.42 10.59 11.26
CA HIS A 131 -8.24 9.18 11.60
C HIS A 131 -7.93 8.97 13.09
N TRP A 132 -8.10 7.72 13.54
CA TRP A 132 -7.78 7.27 14.88
C TRP A 132 -6.95 5.99 14.87
N GLN A 133 -6.02 5.88 15.81
CA GLN A 133 -5.34 4.62 16.07
C GLN A 133 -6.31 3.62 16.71
N ILE A 134 -6.26 2.36 16.28
CA ILE A 134 -6.97 1.26 16.94
C ILE A 134 -5.98 0.17 17.33
N ALA A 135 -6.31 -0.56 18.40
CA ALA A 135 -5.50 -1.70 18.82
C ALA A 135 -5.49 -2.74 17.70
N ALA A 136 -4.29 -3.09 17.23
CA ALA A 136 -4.15 -4.17 16.27
C ALA A 136 -4.28 -5.52 17.00
N PRO A 137 -5.03 -6.49 16.46
CA PRO A 137 -5.09 -7.82 17.04
C PRO A 137 -3.69 -8.44 17.00
N VAL A 138 -3.19 -8.84 18.17
CA VAL A 138 -1.91 -9.53 18.28
C VAL A 138 -2.12 -10.99 17.87
N ALA A 139 -2.12 -11.28 16.57
CA ALA A 139 -2.11 -12.64 16.05
C ALA A 139 -0.68 -13.03 15.65
N PRO A 140 -0.04 -14.01 16.30
CA PRO A 140 1.23 -14.57 15.81
C PRO A 140 1.03 -15.14 14.40
N PRO A 141 2.00 -14.99 13.46
CA PRO A 141 3.35 -14.44 13.63
C PRO A 141 3.53 -12.98 13.16
N SER A 142 2.47 -12.26 12.78
CA SER A 142 2.59 -10.98 12.06
C SER A 142 2.64 -9.75 12.97
N VAL A 143 3.39 -8.73 12.56
CA VAL A 143 3.28 -7.38 13.15
C VAL A 143 2.13 -6.69 12.45
N PHE A 144 1.17 -6.20 13.25
CA PHE A 144 0.02 -5.47 12.76
C PHE A 144 0.06 -4.03 13.29
N GLU A 145 -0.04 -3.07 12.39
CA GLU A 145 -0.37 -1.68 12.71
C GLU A 145 -1.72 -1.38 12.06
N MET A 146 -2.61 -0.69 12.79
CA MET A 146 -3.97 -0.45 12.34
C MET A 146 -4.45 0.94 12.75
N PHE A 147 -5.13 1.60 11.82
CA PHE A 147 -5.83 2.84 12.07
C PHE A 147 -7.13 2.88 11.27
N VAL A 148 -8.01 3.80 11.64
CA VAL A 148 -9.36 3.87 11.10
C VAL A 148 -9.75 5.29 10.77
N ALA A 149 -10.48 5.48 9.68
CA ALA A 149 -11.10 6.76 9.35
C ALA A 149 -12.07 7.16 10.46
N ARG A 150 -12.07 8.43 10.84
CA ARG A 150 -12.97 8.98 11.86
C ARG A 150 -14.43 8.88 11.43
N ASP A 151 -14.67 9.25 10.18
CA ASP A 151 -16.00 9.27 9.59
C ASP A 151 -16.18 8.05 8.69
N ALA A 152 -17.41 7.55 8.65
CA ALA A 152 -17.78 6.53 7.70
C ALA A 152 -17.77 7.09 6.27
N ASN A 153 -17.50 6.25 5.28
CA ASN A 153 -17.59 6.65 3.89
C ASN A 153 -19.05 6.90 3.45
N SER A 154 -19.26 7.26 2.18
CA SER A 154 -20.58 7.58 1.62
C SER A 154 -21.61 6.43 1.72
N ALA A 155 -21.18 5.19 1.92
CA ALA A 155 -22.06 4.04 2.15
C ALA A 155 -22.30 3.71 3.64
N GLY A 156 -21.79 4.54 4.55
CA GLY A 156 -21.89 4.29 6.00
C GLY A 156 -20.95 3.19 6.50
N CYS A 157 -19.90 2.88 5.75
CA CYS A 157 -18.86 1.93 6.13
C CYS A 157 -17.72 2.60 6.87
N GLU A 158 -17.24 1.95 7.93
CA GLU A 158 -15.98 2.31 8.55
C GLU A 158 -14.83 1.87 7.63
N VAL A 159 -13.80 2.69 7.47
CA VAL A 159 -12.65 2.37 6.61
C VAL A 159 -11.42 2.14 7.47
N VAL A 160 -10.91 0.91 7.44
CA VAL A 160 -9.79 0.46 8.26
C VAL A 160 -8.58 0.28 7.38
N ALA A 161 -7.45 0.86 7.79
CA ALA A 161 -6.15 0.59 7.23
C ALA A 161 -5.36 -0.32 8.17
N MET A 162 -4.64 -1.26 7.58
CA MET A 162 -3.82 -2.25 8.28
C MET A 162 -2.53 -2.48 7.52
N MET A 163 -1.41 -2.52 8.24
CA MET A 163 -0.16 -3.07 7.73
C MET A 163 0.11 -4.41 8.39
N SER A 164 0.47 -5.42 7.59
CA SER A 164 0.89 -6.74 8.05
C SER A 164 2.29 -7.03 7.55
N MET A 165 3.18 -7.44 8.45
CA MET A 165 4.51 -7.93 8.13
C MET A 165 4.68 -9.34 8.66
N GLN A 166 5.06 -10.28 7.79
CA GLN A 166 5.37 -11.63 8.23
C GLN A 166 6.74 -11.68 8.90
N ARG A 167 6.83 -12.40 10.02
CA ARG A 167 8.06 -12.53 10.83
C ARG A 167 9.20 -13.26 10.13
N ASP A 168 8.90 -14.01 9.09
CA ASP A 168 9.88 -14.70 8.26
C ASP A 168 10.69 -13.74 7.35
N GLY A 169 10.31 -12.47 7.30
CA GLY A 169 11.00 -11.46 6.53
C GLY A 169 10.61 -11.47 5.05
N PHE A 170 9.60 -12.23 4.62
CA PHE A 170 9.34 -12.39 3.18
C PHE A 170 8.27 -11.46 2.62
N SER A 171 7.37 -10.92 3.44
CA SER A 171 6.29 -10.04 2.95
C SER A 171 5.96 -8.89 3.90
N ALA A 172 5.64 -7.74 3.29
CA ALA A 172 5.00 -6.60 3.94
C ALA A 172 3.87 -6.13 3.02
N ASN A 173 2.66 -6.12 3.57
CA ASN A 173 1.46 -5.81 2.83
C ASN A 173 0.66 -4.77 3.61
N ALA A 174 0.20 -3.73 2.92
CA ALA A 174 -0.76 -2.78 3.46
C ALA A 174 -2.12 -3.04 2.83
N TYR A 175 -3.17 -2.95 3.64
CA TYR A 175 -4.55 -3.19 3.25
C TYR A 175 -5.40 -2.03 3.76
N VAL A 176 -6.34 -1.58 2.94
CA VAL A 176 -7.41 -0.67 3.33
C VAL A 176 -8.71 -1.31 2.93
N ALA A 177 -9.66 -1.42 3.85
CA ALA A 177 -10.92 -2.11 3.58
C ALA A 177 -12.09 -1.48 4.33
N GLU A 178 -13.27 -1.62 3.73
CA GLU A 178 -14.54 -1.33 4.40
C GLU A 178 -14.82 -2.38 5.48
N ARG A 179 -15.30 -1.92 6.64
CA ARG A 179 -15.73 -2.75 7.77
C ARG A 179 -17.15 -2.34 8.19
N GLY A 180 -18.03 -3.32 8.36
CA GLY A 180 -19.39 -3.13 8.87
C GLY A 180 -20.43 -4.02 8.18
N ASP A 181 -21.49 -4.37 8.90
CA ASP A 181 -22.51 -5.33 8.44
C ASP A 181 -23.37 -4.79 7.27
N GLN A 182 -23.48 -3.46 7.15
CA GLN A 182 -24.19 -2.80 6.06
C GLN A 182 -23.30 -2.48 4.84
N CYS A 183 -22.02 -2.88 4.84
CA CYS A 183 -21.10 -2.58 3.76
C CYS A 183 -21.41 -3.39 2.52
N ARG A 184 -22.31 -2.85 1.70
CA ARG A 184 -22.62 -3.36 0.38
C ARG A 184 -21.77 -2.55 -0.61
N GLY A 185 -20.72 -3.16 -1.12
CA GLY A 185 -20.04 -2.69 -2.30
C GLY A 185 -21.08 -2.48 -3.39
N GLU A 186 -21.17 -1.26 -3.91
CA GLU A 186 -21.65 -1.09 -5.26
C GLU A 186 -20.60 -1.78 -6.09
N ALA A 187 -20.97 -2.87 -6.76
CA ALA A 187 -20.08 -3.53 -7.70
C ALA A 187 -19.58 -2.42 -8.63
N LEU A 188 -18.30 -2.06 -8.49
CA LEU A 188 -17.59 -1.24 -9.44
C LEU A 188 -17.97 -1.85 -10.79
N GLY A 189 -18.74 -1.08 -11.58
CA GLY A 189 -19.37 -1.62 -12.79
C GLY A 189 -18.38 -2.39 -13.65
N PRO A 190 -18.85 -3.28 -14.54
CA PRO A 190 -17.97 -4.13 -15.32
C PRO A 190 -16.84 -3.31 -15.98
N PRO A 191 -15.63 -3.90 -16.13
CA PRO A 191 -14.48 -3.20 -16.70
C PRO A 191 -14.84 -2.49 -18.00
N GLY A 192 -14.62 -1.17 -18.04
CA GLY A 192 -14.92 -0.33 -19.21
C GLY A 192 -15.98 0.74 -19.00
N GLN A 193 -16.69 0.74 -17.87
CA GLN A 193 -17.53 1.87 -17.46
C GLN A 193 -16.76 2.75 -16.48
N ASN A 194 -15.94 3.67 -17.00
CA ASN A 194 -15.58 4.86 -16.22
C ASN A 194 -16.89 5.62 -15.97
N PRO A 195 -17.26 5.95 -14.72
CA PRO A 195 -18.24 7.00 -14.52
C PRO A 195 -17.60 8.28 -15.07
N ILE A 196 -18.22 8.82 -16.12
CA ILE A 196 -17.96 10.18 -16.62
C ILE A 196 -18.49 11.16 -15.57
#